data_AF-A0A502XX13-F1
#
_entry.id   AF-A0A502XX13-F1
#
_cell.length_a   1.000
_cell.length_b   1.000
_cell.length_c   1.000
_cell.angle_alpha   90.00
_cell.angle_beta   90.00
_cell.angle_gamma   90.00
#
_symmetry.space_group_name_H-M   'P 1'
#
loop_
_entity.id
_entity.type
_entity.pdbx_description
1 polymer ?
#
loop_
_entity_poly.entity_id
_entity_poly.type
_entity_poly.pdbx_seq_one_letter_code
_entity_poly.pdbx_strand_id
1 'polypeptide(L)'
;MNGPIFEALKRTLKAKGVTYRELGERMGVSEPTVKRIFHEKNCKLDRLVEICAAAGVELENVLGSMNRGPGPVNHIAPEIERRLAGRPALLFVFVMLSEKFTPQGVMRSQGLSEASMFLYLRDLEELGLIALGRGLSAKLLVETPIQWNFEGPLRPLFEMTNKNFIGWAITHLEREATFVSFSRRMRPETAEMVRREAEELADRAKLLAHHDQHTTPEDGLVGYKWTFAFGATPFEAIMPIGPHPRDAGARVKDQASEAKRRPPLPA
;
A
#
# COMPACT_ATOMS: atom_id res chain seq x y z
N MET A 1 3.20 29.57 -1.14
CA MET A 1 3.73 28.80 0.01
C MET A 1 4.19 27.44 -0.51
N ASN A 2 5.50 27.23 -0.67
CA ASN A 2 6.05 25.97 -1.17
C ASN A 2 6.38 24.97 -0.04
N GLY A 3 5.98 25.25 1.20
CA GLY A 3 6.31 24.42 2.36
C GLY A 3 5.99 22.92 2.21
N PRO A 4 4.79 22.53 1.73
CA PRO A 4 4.42 21.12 1.56
C PRO A 4 5.30 20.37 0.56
N ILE A 5 5.72 21.01 -0.54
CA ILE A 5 6.56 20.37 -1.56
C ILE A 5 7.97 20.07 -1.02
N PHE A 6 8.52 20.95 -0.20
CA PHE A 6 9.84 20.73 0.41
C PHE A 6 9.83 19.63 1.48
N GLU A 7 8.72 19.47 2.22
CA GLU A 7 8.57 18.35 3.15
C GLU A 7 8.34 17.02 2.42
N ALA A 8 7.63 17.03 1.29
CA ALA A 8 7.57 15.88 0.38
C ALA A 8 8.96 15.49 -0.13
N LEU A 9 9.72 16.44 -0.68
CA LEU A 9 11.09 16.23 -1.16
C LEU A 9 12.02 15.64 -0.09
N LYS A 10 11.99 16.17 1.14
CA LYS A 10 12.81 15.63 2.25
C LYS A 10 12.53 14.16 2.51
N ARG A 11 11.25 13.77 2.49
CA ARG A 11 10.86 12.38 2.71
C ARG A 11 11.28 11.49 1.57
N THR A 12 11.13 11.95 0.33
CA THR A 12 11.61 11.26 -0.85
C THR A 12 13.12 11.03 -0.80
N LEU A 13 13.90 12.06 -0.45
CA LEU A 13 15.35 11.94 -0.29
C LEU A 13 15.71 10.92 0.80
N LYS A 14 15.01 10.96 1.95
CA LYS A 14 15.23 10.03 3.06
C LYS A 14 14.90 8.59 2.68
N ALA A 15 13.79 8.35 1.98
CA ALA A 15 13.37 7.01 1.54
C ALA A 15 14.44 6.40 0.62
N LYS A 16 14.94 7.19 -0.32
CA LYS A 16 15.97 6.79 -1.29
C LYS A 16 17.39 6.79 -0.74
N GLY A 17 17.59 7.16 0.53
CA GLY A 17 18.91 7.29 1.14
C GLY A 17 19.81 8.37 0.50
N VAL A 18 19.24 9.34 -0.23
CA VAL A 18 20.01 10.40 -0.90
C VAL A 18 20.31 11.51 0.10
N THR A 19 21.59 11.79 0.30
CA THR A 19 22.06 12.87 1.18
C THR A 19 22.06 14.22 0.46
N TYR A 20 22.04 15.33 1.21
CA TYR A 20 22.19 16.66 0.61
C TYR A 20 23.54 16.88 -0.07
N ARG A 21 24.60 16.17 0.38
CA ARG A 21 25.90 16.19 -0.28
C ARG A 21 25.81 15.59 -1.67
N GLU A 22 25.26 14.38 -1.79
CA GLU A 22 25.06 13.69 -3.07
C GLU A 22 24.10 14.48 -3.99
N LEU A 23 23.06 15.09 -3.42
CA LEU A 23 22.16 15.95 -4.18
C LEU A 23 22.90 17.17 -4.75
N GLY A 24 23.76 17.80 -3.96
CA GLY A 24 24.62 18.91 -4.41
C GLY A 24 25.56 18.49 -5.53
N GLU A 25 26.25 17.35 -5.37
CA GLU A 25 27.14 16.78 -6.38
C GLU A 25 26.40 16.54 -7.71
N ARG A 26 25.19 15.98 -7.67
CA ARG A 26 24.39 15.71 -8.88
C ARG A 26 23.87 16.98 -9.55
N MET A 27 23.59 18.03 -8.78
CA MET A 27 23.12 19.33 -9.28
C MET A 27 24.27 20.28 -9.65
N GLY A 28 25.53 19.92 -9.39
CA GLY A 28 26.68 20.81 -9.59
C GLY A 28 26.70 22.02 -8.64
N VAL A 29 26.12 21.89 -7.44
CA VAL A 29 26.09 22.94 -6.41
C VAL A 29 26.67 22.44 -5.08
N SER A 30 27.09 23.37 -4.22
CA SER A 30 27.62 23.02 -2.90
C SER A 30 26.51 22.52 -1.95
N GLU A 31 26.83 21.60 -1.03
CA GLU A 31 25.90 21.12 0.01
C GLU A 31 25.26 22.27 0.83
N PRO A 32 25.99 23.35 1.22
CA PRO A 32 25.37 24.51 1.86
C PRO A 32 24.28 25.17 1.00
N THR A 33 24.44 25.20 -0.32
CA THR A 33 23.43 25.74 -1.25
C THR A 33 22.17 24.90 -1.22
N VAL A 34 22.31 23.57 -1.23
CA VAL A 34 21.18 22.64 -1.08
C VAL A 34 20.46 22.85 0.25
N LYS A 35 21.21 22.89 1.36
CA LYS A 35 20.65 23.15 2.70
C LYS A 35 19.87 24.47 2.74
N ARG A 36 20.42 25.53 2.14
CA ARG A 36 19.79 26.84 2.07
C ARG A 36 18.45 26.78 1.32
N ILE A 37 18.40 26.14 0.16
CA ILE A 37 17.16 25.96 -0.63
C ILE A 37 16.08 25.23 0.18
N PHE A 38 16.44 24.13 0.85
CA PHE A 38 15.51 23.35 1.69
C PHE A 38 15.09 24.06 2.98
N HIS A 39 15.93 24.95 3.51
CA HIS A 39 15.63 25.76 4.69
C HIS A 39 14.69 26.93 4.36
N GLU A 40 14.98 27.66 3.28
CA GLU A 40 14.17 28.78 2.79
C GLU A 40 12.81 28.31 2.24
N LYS A 41 12.69 27.01 1.91
CA LYS A 41 11.48 26.40 1.34
C LYS A 41 10.97 27.19 0.13
N ASN A 42 11.88 27.72 -0.68
CA ASN A 42 11.56 28.57 -1.80
C ASN A 42 12.59 28.38 -2.92
N CYS A 43 12.11 28.09 -4.12
CA CYS A 43 12.89 28.16 -5.36
C CYS A 43 11.94 28.23 -6.57
N LYS A 44 12.51 28.51 -7.74
CA LYS A 44 11.77 28.48 -9.01
C LYS A 44 11.40 27.04 -9.39
N LEU A 45 10.37 26.88 -10.23
CA LEU A 45 9.92 25.57 -10.71
C LEU A 45 11.05 24.76 -11.36
N ASP A 46 11.86 25.40 -12.21
CA ASP A 46 13.01 24.73 -12.85
C ASP A 46 13.97 24.13 -11.83
N ARG A 47 14.18 24.81 -10.70
CA ARG A 47 15.03 24.32 -9.61
C ARG A 47 14.38 23.17 -8.85
N LEU A 48 13.05 23.14 -8.73
CA LEU A 48 12.34 21.98 -8.18
C LEU A 48 12.48 20.77 -9.10
N VAL A 49 12.31 20.95 -10.41
CA VAL A 49 12.48 19.89 -11.41
C VAL A 49 13.90 19.34 -11.36
N GLU A 50 14.91 20.22 -11.31
CA GLU A 50 16.32 19.85 -11.19
C GLU A 50 16.60 19.03 -9.91
N ILE A 51 16.03 19.44 -8.76
CA ILE A 51 16.14 18.68 -7.50
C ILE A 51 15.48 17.29 -7.64
N CYS A 52 14.30 17.22 -8.26
CA CYS A 52 13.59 15.96 -8.48
C CYS A 52 14.40 15.02 -9.37
N ALA A 53 14.92 15.52 -10.49
CA ALA A 53 15.79 14.78 -11.40
C ALA A 53 17.06 14.28 -10.71
N ALA A 54 17.72 15.12 -9.92
CA ALA A 54 18.90 14.74 -9.14
C ALA A 54 18.58 13.70 -8.05
N ALA A 55 17.37 13.71 -7.50
CA ALA A 55 16.86 12.69 -6.58
C ALA A 55 16.30 11.44 -7.31
N GLY A 56 16.31 11.42 -8.65
CA GLY A 56 15.79 10.35 -9.49
C GLY A 56 14.27 10.15 -9.36
N VAL A 57 13.52 11.22 -9.13
CA VAL A 57 12.04 11.19 -9.05
C VAL A 57 11.42 12.18 -10.01
N GLU A 58 10.25 11.86 -10.52
CA GLU A 58 9.43 12.82 -11.26
C GLU A 58 8.80 13.86 -10.32
N LEU A 59 8.69 15.10 -10.78
CA LEU A 59 8.08 16.18 -10.00
C LEU A 59 6.62 15.86 -9.62
N GLU A 60 5.87 15.24 -10.54
CA GLU A 60 4.49 14.77 -10.31
C GLU A 60 4.41 13.81 -9.12
N ASN A 61 5.41 12.94 -8.95
CA ASN A 61 5.45 12.02 -7.84
C ASN A 61 5.62 12.76 -6.50
N VAL A 62 6.49 13.76 -6.49
CA VAL A 62 6.71 14.62 -5.32
C VAL A 62 5.43 15.41 -5.00
N LEU A 63 4.78 15.96 -6.02
CA LEU A 63 3.53 16.72 -5.88
C LEU A 63 2.40 15.84 -5.33
N GLY A 64 2.21 14.62 -5.84
CA GLY A 64 1.22 13.68 -5.32
C GLY A 64 1.52 13.18 -3.91
N SER A 65 2.78 13.24 -3.48
CA SER A 65 3.18 12.94 -2.09
C SER A 65 3.03 14.12 -1.11
N MET A 66 2.74 15.34 -1.59
CA MET A 66 2.54 16.51 -0.72
C MET A 66 1.37 16.33 0.24
N ASN A 67 0.29 15.70 -0.22
CA ASN A 67 -0.86 15.38 0.62
C ASN A 67 -0.63 14.14 1.49
N ARG A 68 0.43 13.36 1.23
CA ARG A 68 0.84 12.24 2.07
C ARG A 68 1.69 12.68 3.26
N GLY A 69 1.57 13.93 3.73
CA GLY A 69 2.19 14.45 4.97
C GLY A 69 2.00 13.50 6.17
N PRO A 70 2.76 13.62 7.29
CA PRO A 70 2.35 13.03 8.56
C PRO A 70 1.14 13.80 9.11
N GLY A 71 0.09 13.95 8.30
CA GLY A 71 -1.23 14.31 8.75
C GLY A 71 -1.80 13.15 9.57
N PRO A 72 -2.89 13.39 10.31
CA PRO A 72 -3.59 12.31 10.98
C PRO A 72 -3.87 11.20 9.96
N VAL A 73 -3.48 9.99 10.32
CA VAL A 73 -3.77 8.83 9.51
C VAL A 73 -5.29 8.68 9.46
N ASN A 74 -5.85 8.64 8.25
CA ASN A 74 -7.28 8.48 8.07
C ASN A 74 -7.67 7.04 8.43
N HIS A 75 -8.19 6.86 9.64
CA HIS A 75 -8.67 5.59 10.12
C HIS A 75 -10.19 5.57 10.22
N ILE A 76 -10.76 4.38 10.09
CA ILE A 76 -12.15 4.14 10.46
C ILE A 76 -12.19 3.81 11.95
N ALA A 77 -13.23 4.26 12.64
CA ALA A 77 -13.40 3.91 14.05
C ALA A 77 -13.46 2.37 14.21
N PRO A 78 -12.74 1.78 15.19
CA PRO A 78 -12.72 0.32 15.38
C PRO A 78 -14.10 -0.32 15.57
N GLU A 79 -15.07 0.44 16.09
CA GLU A 79 -16.47 -0.01 16.20
C GLU A 79 -17.13 -0.20 14.83
N ILE A 80 -16.89 0.70 13.89
CA ILE A 80 -17.38 0.56 12.51
C ILE A 80 -16.65 -0.60 11.83
N GLU A 81 -15.33 -0.75 12.04
CA GLU A 81 -14.57 -1.89 11.52
C GLU A 81 -15.16 -3.23 12.01
N ARG A 82 -15.57 -3.34 13.28
CA ARG A 82 -16.27 -4.53 13.80
C ARG A 82 -17.61 -4.78 13.10
N ARG A 83 -18.41 -3.73 12.87
CA ARG A 83 -19.69 -3.86 12.15
C ARG A 83 -19.48 -4.29 10.69
N LEU A 84 -18.41 -3.82 10.05
CA LEU A 84 -18.02 -4.21 8.69
C LEU A 84 -17.45 -5.64 8.63
N ALA A 85 -16.76 -6.10 9.68
CA ALA A 85 -16.14 -7.43 9.72
C ALA A 85 -17.16 -8.58 9.51
N GLY A 86 -18.39 -8.39 9.98
CA GLY A 86 -19.50 -9.34 9.77
C GLY A 86 -20.21 -9.21 8.43
N ARG A 87 -19.86 -8.23 7.59
CA ARG A 87 -20.57 -7.88 6.34
C ARG A 87 -19.57 -7.68 5.18
N PRO A 88 -18.95 -8.76 4.65
CA PRO A 88 -17.86 -8.64 3.67
C PRO A 88 -18.24 -7.88 2.40
N ALA A 89 -19.44 -8.11 1.86
CA ALA A 89 -19.92 -7.40 0.67
C ALA A 89 -20.07 -5.89 0.92
N LEU A 90 -20.57 -5.51 2.11
CA LEU A 90 -20.70 -4.11 2.50
C LEU A 90 -19.32 -3.43 2.63
N LEU A 91 -18.35 -4.12 3.23
CA LEU A 91 -16.96 -3.66 3.28
C LEU A 91 -16.40 -3.45 1.87
N PHE A 92 -16.59 -4.40 0.95
CA PHE A 92 -16.06 -4.27 -0.41
C PHE A 92 -16.69 -3.12 -1.18
N VAL A 93 -18.01 -2.92 -1.08
CA VAL A 93 -18.67 -1.74 -1.66
C VAL A 93 -18.04 -0.47 -1.11
N PHE A 94 -17.86 -0.38 0.22
CA PHE A 94 -17.24 0.79 0.84
C PHE A 94 -15.80 1.02 0.39
N VAL A 95 -14.98 -0.03 0.29
CA VAL A 95 -13.59 0.05 -0.23
C VAL A 95 -13.60 0.60 -1.65
N MET A 96 -14.47 0.10 -2.53
CA MET A 96 -14.58 0.58 -3.91
C MET A 96 -14.96 2.06 -3.96
N LEU A 97 -15.95 2.50 -3.17
CA LEU A 97 -16.30 3.92 -3.10
C LEU A 97 -15.13 4.77 -2.59
N SER A 98 -14.37 4.29 -1.60
CA SER A 98 -13.19 4.99 -1.07
C SER A 98 -12.05 5.14 -2.08
N GLU A 99 -11.99 4.23 -3.07
CA GLU A 99 -11.08 4.28 -4.22
C GLU A 99 -11.70 5.00 -5.43
N LYS A 100 -12.70 5.85 -5.19
CA LYS A 100 -13.37 6.72 -6.18
C LYS A 100 -14.15 6.01 -7.29
N PHE A 101 -14.51 4.73 -7.13
CA PHE A 101 -15.50 4.10 -8.01
C PHE A 101 -16.87 4.72 -7.77
N THR A 102 -17.65 4.98 -8.83
CA THR A 102 -19.06 5.36 -8.64
C THR A 102 -19.90 4.14 -8.29
N PRO A 103 -21.05 4.32 -7.62
CA PRO A 103 -22.03 3.25 -7.40
C PRO A 103 -22.42 2.53 -8.71
N GLN A 104 -22.56 3.27 -9.80
CA GLN A 104 -22.86 2.72 -11.12
C GLN A 104 -21.69 1.91 -11.68
N GLY A 105 -20.45 2.36 -11.49
CA GLY A 105 -19.24 1.61 -11.84
C GLY A 105 -19.15 0.28 -11.07
N VAL A 106 -19.41 0.32 -9.76
CA VAL A 106 -19.46 -0.89 -8.92
C VAL A 106 -20.55 -1.84 -9.42
N MET A 107 -21.76 -1.34 -9.67
CA MET A 107 -22.87 -2.14 -10.20
C MET A 107 -22.50 -2.85 -11.50
N ARG A 108 -21.91 -2.13 -12.47
CA ARG A 108 -21.48 -2.72 -13.74
C ARG A 108 -20.44 -3.82 -13.53
N SER A 109 -19.44 -3.57 -12.68
CA SER A 109 -18.36 -4.54 -12.43
C SER A 109 -18.81 -5.79 -11.68
N GLN A 110 -19.86 -5.67 -10.84
CA GLN A 110 -20.32 -6.75 -9.97
C GLN A 110 -21.68 -7.34 -10.40
N GLY A 111 -22.29 -6.85 -11.47
CA GLY A 111 -23.62 -7.27 -11.92
C GLY A 111 -24.75 -6.97 -10.92
N LEU A 112 -24.66 -5.86 -10.16
CA LEU A 112 -25.65 -5.51 -9.15
C LEU A 112 -26.83 -4.73 -9.74
N SER A 113 -28.03 -4.97 -9.20
CA SER A 113 -29.21 -4.16 -9.48
C SER A 113 -29.15 -2.80 -8.77
N GLU A 114 -29.88 -1.81 -9.26
CA GLU A 114 -30.00 -0.50 -8.61
C GLU A 114 -30.57 -0.61 -7.19
N ALA A 115 -31.55 -1.48 -6.98
CA ALA A 115 -32.13 -1.74 -5.66
C ALA A 115 -31.07 -2.31 -4.69
N SER A 116 -30.26 -3.27 -5.13
CA SER A 116 -29.17 -3.83 -4.33
C SER A 116 -28.13 -2.76 -3.96
N MET A 117 -27.73 -1.94 -4.94
CA MET A 117 -26.77 -0.87 -4.72
C MET A 117 -27.30 0.19 -3.74
N PHE A 118 -28.57 0.59 -3.88
CA PHE A 118 -29.22 1.52 -2.96
C PHE A 118 -29.23 0.98 -1.52
N LEU A 119 -29.53 -0.32 -1.33
CA LEU A 119 -29.49 -0.94 0.00
C LEU A 119 -28.08 -0.95 0.59
N TYR A 120 -27.04 -1.24 -0.20
CA TYR A 120 -25.66 -1.11 0.29
C TYR A 120 -25.32 0.32 0.67
N LEU A 121 -25.71 1.32 -0.12
CA LEU A 121 -25.49 2.73 0.23
C LEU A 121 -26.23 3.09 1.53
N ARG A 122 -27.47 2.60 1.70
CA ARG A 122 -28.24 2.84 2.92
C ARG A 122 -27.58 2.22 4.15
N ASP A 123 -27.11 0.99 4.04
CA ASP A 123 -26.35 0.33 5.11
C ASP A 123 -25.07 1.12 5.47
N LEU A 124 -24.36 1.66 4.49
CA LEU A 124 -23.17 2.49 4.73
C LEU A 124 -23.50 3.85 5.38
N GLU A 125 -24.64 4.44 5.03
CA GLU A 125 -25.15 5.65 5.66
C GLU A 125 -25.49 5.41 7.13
N GLU A 126 -26.09 4.28 7.48
CA GLU A 126 -26.36 3.88 8.87
C GLU A 126 -25.08 3.63 9.69
N LEU A 127 -23.95 3.37 9.01
CA LEU A 127 -22.62 3.31 9.64
C LEU A 127 -21.96 4.70 9.77
N GLY A 128 -22.56 5.75 9.21
CA GLY A 128 -21.97 7.09 9.15
C GLY A 128 -20.77 7.19 8.21
N LEU A 129 -20.62 6.25 7.27
CA LEU A 129 -19.49 6.20 6.33
C LEU A 129 -19.73 7.06 5.08
N ILE A 130 -21.00 7.22 4.71
CA ILE A 130 -21.44 8.05 3.59
C ILE A 130 -22.67 8.87 3.97
N ALA A 131 -22.96 9.92 3.20
CA ALA A 131 -24.26 10.56 3.13
C ALA A 131 -24.93 10.22 1.79
N LEU A 132 -26.15 9.68 1.84
CA LEU A 132 -26.92 9.30 0.67
C LEU A 132 -27.68 10.52 0.13
N GLY A 133 -27.54 10.76 -1.17
CA GLY A 133 -28.24 11.80 -1.92
C GLY A 133 -29.48 11.27 -2.65
N ARG A 134 -29.91 11.97 -3.69
CA ARG A 134 -31.00 11.49 -4.56
C ARG A 134 -30.51 10.33 -5.43
N GLY A 135 -31.34 9.29 -5.57
CA GLY A 135 -30.99 8.09 -6.32
C GLY A 135 -29.79 7.36 -5.71
N LEU A 136 -28.79 7.04 -6.53
CA LEU A 136 -27.54 6.41 -6.09
C LEU A 136 -26.42 7.41 -5.78
N SER A 137 -26.69 8.71 -5.71
CA SER A 137 -25.65 9.68 -5.35
C SER A 137 -25.20 9.45 -3.90
N ALA A 138 -23.89 9.33 -3.67
CA ALA A 138 -23.33 9.12 -2.34
C ALA A 138 -22.08 9.98 -2.15
N LYS A 139 -21.95 10.59 -0.97
CA LYS A 139 -20.77 11.35 -0.56
C LYS A 139 -20.08 10.64 0.60
N LEU A 140 -18.80 10.32 0.47
CA LEU A 140 -18.01 9.79 1.60
C LEU A 140 -17.92 10.82 2.73
N LEU A 141 -18.10 10.34 3.97
CA LEU A 141 -17.94 11.13 5.19
C LEU A 141 -16.60 10.88 5.88
N VAL A 142 -15.80 9.95 5.35
CA VAL A 142 -14.44 9.67 5.80
C VAL A 142 -13.42 10.32 4.88
N GLU A 143 -12.26 10.67 5.43
CA GLU A 143 -11.14 11.15 4.64
C GLU A 143 -10.40 9.98 3.96
N THR A 144 -9.94 10.21 2.73
CA THR A 144 -9.23 9.22 1.90
C THR A 144 -7.82 9.73 1.54
N PRO A 145 -6.81 8.86 1.36
CA PRO A 145 -6.89 7.40 1.42
C PRO A 145 -7.00 6.88 2.86
N ILE A 146 -7.77 5.80 3.05
CA ILE A 146 -7.94 5.16 4.35
C ILE A 146 -6.73 4.28 4.64
N GLN A 147 -6.15 4.40 5.83
CA GLN A 147 -5.12 3.49 6.29
C GLN A 147 -5.75 2.36 7.10
N TRP A 148 -5.77 1.19 6.50
CA TRP A 148 -6.33 -0.02 7.10
C TRP A 148 -5.40 -0.59 8.18
N ASN A 149 -5.98 -0.98 9.31
CA ASN A 149 -5.27 -1.70 10.36
C ASN A 149 -5.32 -3.22 10.09
N PHE A 150 -4.21 -3.80 9.64
CA PHE A 150 -4.10 -5.24 9.36
C PHE A 150 -4.09 -6.12 10.62
N GLU A 151 -3.94 -5.53 11.80
CA GLU A 151 -4.07 -6.22 13.09
C GLU A 151 -5.44 -5.95 13.75
N GLY A 152 -6.34 -5.26 13.06
CA GLY A 152 -7.66 -4.86 13.55
C GLY A 152 -8.77 -5.89 13.30
N PRO A 153 -10.04 -5.53 13.59
CA PRO A 153 -11.21 -6.39 13.41
C PRO A 153 -11.41 -6.93 11.99
N LEU A 154 -10.91 -6.21 10.98
CA LEU A 154 -11.01 -6.60 9.56
C LEU A 154 -9.93 -7.59 9.12
N ARG A 155 -8.97 -7.92 9.98
CA ARG A 155 -7.85 -8.82 9.69
C ARG A 155 -8.28 -10.10 8.95
N PRO A 156 -9.29 -10.88 9.41
CA PRO A 156 -9.66 -12.12 8.72
C PRO A 156 -10.10 -11.90 7.27
N LEU A 157 -10.80 -10.78 6.99
CA LEU A 157 -11.24 -10.44 5.65
C LEU A 157 -10.08 -10.02 4.75
N PHE A 158 -9.13 -9.24 5.28
CA PHE A 158 -7.93 -8.88 4.52
C PHE A 158 -7.05 -10.09 4.22
N GLU A 159 -6.84 -10.97 5.21
CA GLU A 159 -6.11 -12.22 5.02
C GLU A 159 -6.77 -13.10 3.97
N MET A 160 -8.08 -13.33 4.07
CA MET A 160 -8.85 -14.08 3.06
C MET A 160 -8.70 -13.46 1.67
N THR A 161 -8.93 -12.15 1.52
CA THR A 161 -8.90 -11.47 0.22
C THR A 161 -7.50 -11.48 -0.40
N ASN A 162 -6.44 -11.44 0.41
CA ASN A 162 -5.06 -11.49 -0.08
C ASN A 162 -4.62 -12.91 -0.42
N LYS A 163 -5.02 -13.92 0.37
CA LYS A 163 -4.81 -15.34 0.03
C LYS A 163 -5.51 -15.70 -1.27
N ASN A 164 -6.76 -15.26 -1.45
CA ASN A 164 -7.51 -15.45 -2.70
C ASN A 164 -6.79 -14.82 -3.90
N PHE A 165 -6.26 -13.60 -3.75
CA PHE A 165 -5.49 -12.96 -4.81
C PHE A 165 -4.23 -13.75 -5.17
N ILE A 166 -3.44 -14.19 -4.18
CA ILE A 166 -2.21 -14.95 -4.42
C ILE A 166 -2.55 -16.28 -5.12
N GLY A 167 -3.57 -17.01 -4.64
CA GLY A 167 -4.02 -18.24 -5.28
C GLY A 167 -4.49 -18.04 -6.72
N TRP A 168 -5.23 -16.96 -6.97
CA TRP A 168 -5.62 -16.57 -8.33
C TRP A 168 -4.40 -16.26 -9.21
N ALA A 169 -3.44 -15.46 -8.73
CA ALA A 169 -2.25 -15.11 -9.48
C ALA A 169 -1.37 -16.32 -9.86
N ILE A 170 -1.23 -17.29 -8.95
CA ILE A 170 -0.50 -18.55 -9.19
C ILE A 170 -1.14 -19.38 -10.30
N THR A 171 -2.46 -19.28 -10.48
CA THR A 171 -3.23 -20.07 -11.46
C THR A 171 -3.44 -19.37 -12.80
N HIS A 172 -3.04 -18.09 -12.93
CA HIS A 172 -3.28 -17.24 -14.12
C HIS A 172 -1.99 -16.64 -14.70
N LEU A 173 -0.87 -17.37 -14.57
CA LEU A 173 0.49 -16.95 -14.93
C LEU A 173 0.68 -16.57 -16.41
N GLU A 174 -0.12 -17.13 -17.32
CA GLU A 174 0.21 -17.06 -18.74
C GLU A 174 -0.29 -15.79 -19.46
N ARG A 175 -1.15 -14.96 -18.85
CA ARG A 175 -1.72 -13.77 -19.53
C ARG A 175 -2.10 -12.59 -18.63
N GLU A 176 -2.49 -12.82 -17.38
CA GLU A 176 -3.16 -11.79 -16.57
C GLU A 176 -2.45 -11.52 -15.24
N ALA A 177 -1.63 -12.45 -14.77
CA ALA A 177 -0.89 -12.31 -13.53
C ALA A 177 0.58 -12.68 -13.70
N THR A 178 1.42 -12.12 -12.83
CA THR A 178 2.80 -12.55 -12.67
C THR A 178 3.00 -12.99 -11.23
N PHE A 179 3.50 -14.21 -11.03
CA PHE A 179 3.92 -14.70 -9.73
C PHE A 179 5.37 -15.16 -9.82
N VAL A 180 6.24 -14.54 -9.01
CA VAL A 180 7.67 -14.83 -8.95
C VAL A 180 7.99 -15.37 -7.56
N SER A 181 8.55 -16.58 -7.51
CA SER A 181 9.01 -17.21 -6.28
C SER A 181 10.36 -17.88 -6.49
N PHE A 182 11.32 -17.59 -5.62
CA PHE A 182 12.66 -18.18 -5.67
C PHE A 182 13.29 -18.25 -4.28
N SER A 183 14.18 -19.22 -4.10
CA SER A 183 14.95 -19.40 -2.87
C SER A 183 16.43 -19.08 -3.13
N ARG A 184 16.97 -18.05 -2.47
CA ARG A 184 18.38 -17.63 -2.61
C ARG A 184 18.97 -17.25 -1.27
N ARG A 185 20.25 -17.58 -1.06
CA ARG A 185 21.03 -17.08 0.07
C ARG A 185 21.53 -15.67 -0.23
N MET A 186 21.36 -14.76 0.72
CA MET A 186 21.87 -13.38 0.66
C MET A 186 22.17 -12.87 2.06
N ARG A 187 22.85 -11.72 2.16
CA ARG A 187 23.07 -11.06 3.45
C ARG A 187 21.77 -10.41 3.95
N PRO A 188 21.54 -10.30 5.27
CA PRO A 188 20.37 -9.61 5.81
C PRO A 188 20.21 -8.17 5.29
N GLU A 189 21.32 -7.46 5.09
CA GLU A 189 21.32 -6.09 4.57
C GLU A 189 20.85 -6.04 3.11
N THR A 190 21.23 -7.03 2.31
CA THR A 190 20.74 -7.18 0.93
C THR A 190 19.25 -7.50 0.91
N ALA A 191 18.78 -8.35 1.82
CA ALA A 191 17.37 -8.69 1.91
C ALA A 191 16.51 -7.47 2.32
N GLU A 192 17.02 -6.65 3.23
CA GLU A 192 16.40 -5.38 3.62
C GLU A 192 16.37 -4.35 2.47
N MET A 193 17.44 -4.29 1.65
CA MET A 193 17.47 -3.45 0.45
C MET A 193 16.37 -3.84 -0.54
N VAL A 194 16.25 -5.14 -0.86
CA VAL A 194 15.20 -5.65 -1.76
C VAL A 194 13.80 -5.38 -1.18
N ARG A 195 13.62 -5.54 0.13
CA ARG A 195 12.36 -5.23 0.82
C ARG A 195 11.95 -3.77 0.62
N ARG A 196 12.89 -2.83 0.73
CA ARG A 196 12.63 -1.40 0.50
C ARG A 196 12.29 -1.09 -0.96
N GLU A 197 13.00 -1.66 -1.92
CA GLU A 197 12.69 -1.48 -3.35
C GLU A 197 11.27 -1.96 -3.69
N ALA A 198 10.86 -3.07 -3.09
CA ALA A 198 9.49 -3.58 -3.18
C ALA A 198 8.44 -2.61 -2.61
N GLU A 199 8.73 -1.98 -1.46
CA GLU A 199 7.85 -0.96 -0.87
C GLU A 199 7.74 0.29 -1.77
N GLU A 200 8.87 0.74 -2.33
CA GLU A 200 8.91 1.87 -3.26
C GLU A 200 8.09 1.61 -4.53
N LEU A 201 8.13 0.38 -5.05
CA LEU A 201 7.30 -0.03 -6.19
C LEU A 201 5.81 0.06 -5.86
N ALA A 202 5.40 -0.43 -4.70
CA ALA A 202 4.00 -0.36 -4.26
C ALA A 202 3.51 1.09 -4.12
N ASP A 203 4.36 1.98 -3.58
CA ASP A 203 4.03 3.39 -3.42
C ASP A 203 3.96 4.15 -4.75
N ARG A 204 4.80 3.77 -5.72
CA ARG A 204 4.74 4.27 -7.10
C ARG A 204 3.45 3.85 -7.78
N ALA A 205 3.02 2.59 -7.63
CA ALA A 205 1.77 2.12 -8.22
C ALA A 205 0.55 2.93 -7.73
N LYS A 206 0.45 3.17 -6.42
CA LYS A 206 -0.62 4.02 -5.83
C LYS A 206 -0.63 5.45 -6.39
N LEU A 207 0.55 5.97 -6.71
CA LEU A 207 0.73 7.34 -7.19
C LEU A 207 0.32 7.48 -8.65
N LEU A 208 0.67 6.50 -9.49
CA LEU A 208 0.18 6.39 -10.86
C LEU A 208 -1.35 6.28 -10.90
N ALA A 209 -1.93 5.40 -10.07
CA ALA A 209 -3.38 5.27 -9.97
C ALA A 209 -4.06 6.59 -9.54
N HIS A 210 -3.47 7.30 -8.57
CA HIS A 210 -3.98 8.60 -8.16
C HIS A 210 -3.92 9.64 -9.29
N HIS A 211 -2.85 9.64 -10.08
CA HIS A 211 -2.74 10.51 -11.25
C HIS A 211 -3.86 10.21 -12.26
N ASP A 212 -4.03 8.93 -12.63
CA ASP A 212 -5.06 8.50 -13.59
C ASP A 212 -6.47 8.90 -13.15
N GLN A 213 -6.77 8.79 -11.84
CA GLN A 213 -8.04 9.22 -11.26
C GLN A 213 -8.30 10.74 -11.37
N HIS A 214 -7.28 11.57 -11.61
CA HIS A 214 -7.45 13.03 -11.80
C HIS A 214 -7.41 13.45 -13.26
N THR A 215 -6.76 12.66 -14.13
CA THR A 215 -6.56 13.02 -15.54
C THR A 215 -7.49 12.28 -16.49
N THR A 216 -8.08 11.17 -16.06
CA THR A 216 -8.88 10.29 -16.91
C THR A 216 -10.32 10.22 -16.41
N PRO A 217 -11.32 10.39 -17.30
CA PRO A 217 -12.73 10.15 -16.96
C PRO A 217 -12.97 8.71 -16.49
N GLU A 218 -14.03 8.49 -15.70
CA GLU A 218 -14.30 7.20 -15.07
C GLU A 218 -14.46 6.04 -16.06
N ASP A 219 -15.07 6.27 -17.22
CA ASP A 219 -15.26 5.24 -18.26
C ASP A 219 -13.96 4.78 -18.93
N GLY A 220 -12.88 5.56 -18.79
CA GLY A 220 -11.53 5.19 -19.19
C GLY A 220 -10.73 4.47 -18.11
N LEU A 221 -11.29 4.28 -16.89
CA LEU A 221 -10.60 3.65 -15.77
C LEU A 221 -11.08 2.21 -15.57
N VAL A 222 -10.12 1.31 -15.33
CA VAL A 222 -10.37 -0.09 -14.96
C VAL A 222 -9.82 -0.35 -13.57
N GLY A 223 -10.61 -1.06 -12.75
CA GLY A 223 -10.20 -1.43 -11.41
C GLY A 223 -9.24 -2.61 -11.40
N TYR A 224 -8.06 -2.41 -10.80
CA TYR A 224 -7.08 -3.47 -10.57
C TYR A 224 -6.81 -3.61 -9.08
N LYS A 225 -6.85 -4.85 -8.58
CA LYS A 225 -6.30 -5.16 -7.26
C LYS A 225 -4.84 -5.56 -7.44
N TRP A 226 -3.94 -4.89 -6.72
CA TRP A 226 -2.55 -5.30 -6.60
C TRP A 226 -2.28 -5.80 -5.18
N THR A 227 -1.72 -7.00 -5.05
CA THR A 227 -1.20 -7.50 -3.77
C THR A 227 0.26 -7.85 -3.95
N PHE A 228 1.10 -7.22 -3.14
CA PHE A 228 2.53 -7.44 -3.12
C PHE A 228 2.89 -8.16 -1.82
N ALA A 229 3.56 -9.30 -1.92
CA ALA A 229 4.10 -10.03 -0.78
C ALA A 229 5.60 -10.21 -0.99
N PHE A 230 6.41 -9.45 -0.25
CA PHE A 230 7.87 -9.50 -0.33
C PHE A 230 8.42 -9.65 1.08
N GLY A 231 9.40 -10.52 1.27
CA GLY A 231 9.99 -10.72 2.58
C GLY A 231 11.18 -11.67 2.58
N ALA A 232 12.10 -11.41 3.50
CA ALA A 232 13.21 -12.31 3.82
C ALA A 232 12.71 -13.43 4.76
N THR A 233 11.74 -14.21 4.31
CA THR A 233 11.15 -15.28 5.13
C THR A 233 12.20 -16.37 5.37
N PRO A 234 12.54 -16.68 6.63
CA PRO A 234 13.50 -17.74 6.93
C PRO A 234 12.99 -19.09 6.42
N PHE A 235 13.87 -19.95 5.89
CA PHE A 235 13.47 -21.23 5.35
C PHE A 235 12.80 -22.11 6.40
N GLU A 236 13.30 -22.10 7.63
CA GLU A 236 12.75 -22.86 8.74
C GLU A 236 11.31 -22.48 9.11
N ALA A 237 10.85 -21.27 8.75
CA ALA A 237 9.50 -20.81 9.03
C ALA A 237 8.46 -21.38 8.04
N ILE A 238 8.86 -21.72 6.81
CA ILE A 238 7.93 -22.13 5.74
C ILE A 238 8.23 -23.50 5.13
N MET A 239 9.47 -23.98 5.27
CA MET A 239 9.94 -25.28 4.83
C MET A 239 10.68 -25.96 5.99
N PRO A 240 10.01 -26.24 7.12
CA PRO A 240 10.63 -26.94 8.22
C PRO A 240 10.99 -28.36 7.78
N ILE A 241 12.26 -28.73 7.93
CA ILE A 241 12.75 -30.08 7.63
C ILE A 241 13.01 -30.78 8.97
N GLY A 242 12.25 -31.84 9.23
CA GLY A 242 12.49 -32.73 10.36
C GLY A 242 13.65 -33.71 10.09
N PRO A 243 14.03 -34.52 11.09
CA PRO A 243 14.96 -35.62 10.89
C PRO A 243 14.53 -36.52 9.73
N HIS A 244 15.50 -37.07 8.99
CA HIS A 244 15.22 -37.93 7.86
C HIS A 244 14.43 -39.18 8.33
N PRO A 245 13.39 -39.66 7.60
CA PRO A 245 12.58 -40.80 8.05
C PRO A 245 13.33 -42.11 8.32
N ARG A 246 14.57 -42.24 7.79
CA ARG A 246 15.47 -43.39 8.03
C ARG A 246 16.42 -43.21 9.23
N ASP A 247 16.39 -42.07 9.90
CA ASP A 247 17.19 -41.81 11.10
C ASP A 247 16.52 -42.45 12.32
N ALA A 248 16.85 -43.72 12.57
CA ALA A 248 16.27 -44.57 13.61
C ALA A 248 16.83 -44.27 15.02
N GLY A 249 16.97 -42.99 15.41
CA GLY A 249 17.18 -42.62 16.80
C GLY A 249 18.32 -41.65 17.13
N ALA A 250 18.82 -40.83 16.20
CA ALA A 250 19.67 -39.71 16.62
C ALA A 250 18.84 -38.63 17.34
N ARG A 251 18.72 -38.76 18.68
CA ARG A 251 18.18 -37.69 19.53
C ARG A 251 19.08 -36.46 19.40
N VAL A 252 18.58 -35.40 18.79
CA VAL A 252 19.17 -34.06 18.95
C VAL A 252 19.01 -33.70 20.44
N LYS A 253 20.11 -33.47 21.15
CA LYS A 253 20.05 -32.91 22.51
C LYS A 253 19.29 -31.59 22.43
N ASP A 254 18.21 -31.45 23.20
CA ASP A 254 17.38 -30.25 23.28
C ASP A 254 18.25 -28.98 23.50
N GLN A 255 18.43 -28.21 22.43
CA GLN A 255 18.65 -26.76 22.52
C GLN A 255 17.34 -26.00 22.29
N ALA A 256 16.19 -26.67 22.41
CA ALA A 256 14.86 -26.15 22.16
C ALA A 256 14.21 -25.46 23.39
N SER A 257 14.99 -24.72 24.19
CA SER A 257 14.46 -23.96 25.34
C SER A 257 14.41 -22.43 25.12
N GLU A 258 15.11 -21.86 24.12
CA GLU A 258 15.09 -20.40 23.92
C GLU A 258 14.24 -19.91 22.71
N ALA A 259 13.92 -20.76 21.74
CA ALA A 259 13.21 -20.33 20.52
C ALA A 259 11.66 -20.31 20.64
N LYS A 260 11.07 -20.86 21.71
CA LYS A 260 9.60 -20.98 21.89
C LYS A 260 8.87 -19.70 22.34
N ARG A 261 9.49 -18.52 22.27
CA ARG A 261 8.87 -17.23 22.65
C ARG A 261 8.49 -16.32 21.47
N ARG A 262 8.32 -16.85 20.26
CA ARG A 262 7.67 -16.10 19.18
C ARG A 262 6.30 -16.71 18.88
N PRO A 263 5.21 -15.93 18.99
CA PRO A 263 3.88 -16.44 18.69
C PRO A 263 3.82 -16.87 17.22
N PRO A 264 3.08 -17.95 16.90
CA PRO A 264 2.88 -18.36 15.51
C PRO A 264 2.13 -17.25 14.75
N LEU A 265 2.53 -17.04 13.49
CA LEU A 265 1.78 -16.19 12.56
C LEU A 265 0.37 -16.80 12.37
N PRO A 266 -0.70 -16.01 12.46
CA PRO A 266 -2.07 -16.51 12.29
C PRO A 266 -2.30 -17.14 10.90
N ALA A 267 -3.04 -18.25 10.91
CA ALA A 267 -3.24 -19.17 9.80
C ALA A 267 -4.14 -18.64 8.69
#